data_AF-A0A257CHK9-F1
#
_entry.id   AF-A0A257CHK9-F1
#
_cell.length_a   1.000
_cell.length_b   1.000
_cell.length_c   1.000
_cell.angle_alpha   90.00
_cell.angle_beta   90.00
_cell.angle_gamma   90.00
#
_symmetry.space_group_name_H-M   'P 1'
#
loop_
_entity.id
_entity.type
_entity.pdbx_description
1 polymer ?
#
loop_
_entity_poly.entity_id
_entity_poly.type
_entity_poly.pdbx_seq_one_letter_code
_entity_poly.pdbx_strand_id
1 'polypeptide(L)'
;MVILAGQLGNWFQNSQSEKGLSASRASLDDFKTIANAQQQMAEVNAGVYLTLALISSLDETDKKAARADAKKQLDGVKPVIESLAANGAMDSKVRQDVKTAMGLVDTFAKKADSAIHFAELDPNTGIAAMKRADLTFKELLTVSAVVAALLTGGGVVGQVVATMEEINTSARRISDIIGEISAAASEQSDGIGQVNTAVLELDQMTQQNAALVEESAAAADSSQAQAQRLAQVVSAFELSSRNIGLL
;
A
#
# COMPACT_ATOMS: atom_id res chain seq x y z
N MET A 1 -51.70 31.69 41.30
CA MET A 1 -51.57 31.78 39.82
C MET A 1 -50.13 32.03 39.35
N VAL A 2 -49.33 32.89 40.01
CA VAL A 2 -47.97 33.25 39.52
C VAL A 2 -46.89 32.17 39.77
N ILE A 3 -47.02 31.34 40.81
CA ILE A 3 -46.05 30.26 41.11
C ILE A 3 -46.13 29.10 40.08
N LEU A 4 -47.34 28.79 39.60
CA LEU A 4 -47.57 27.77 38.57
C LEU A 4 -47.00 28.18 37.21
N ALA A 5 -47.04 29.47 36.87
CA ALA A 5 -46.46 29.99 35.63
C ALA A 5 -44.92 29.91 35.61
N GLY A 6 -44.27 30.19 36.74
CA GLY A 6 -42.81 30.03 36.89
C GLY A 6 -42.36 28.55 36.86
N GLN A 7 -43.16 27.65 37.43
CA GLN A 7 -42.91 26.20 37.36
C GLN A 7 -43.12 25.63 35.95
N LEU A 8 -44.14 26.09 35.22
CA LEU A 8 -44.36 25.72 33.82
C LEU A 8 -43.26 26.27 32.90
N GLY A 9 -42.81 27.50 33.11
CA GLY A 9 -41.69 28.09 32.35
C GLY A 9 -40.39 27.32 32.56
N ASN A 10 -40.06 26.98 33.81
CA ASN A 10 -38.91 26.12 34.11
C ASN A 10 -39.07 24.71 33.55
N TRP A 11 -40.25 24.10 33.62
CA TRP A 11 -40.50 22.77 33.04
C TRP A 11 -40.37 22.76 31.51
N PHE A 12 -40.88 23.80 30.83
CA PHE A 12 -40.74 23.95 29.38
C PHE A 12 -39.29 24.20 28.95
N GLN A 13 -38.58 25.04 29.70
CA GLN A 13 -37.19 25.34 29.42
C GLN A 13 -36.28 24.14 29.69
N ASN A 14 -36.51 23.42 30.80
CA ASN A 14 -35.79 22.20 31.11
C ASN A 14 -36.10 21.10 30.08
N SER A 15 -37.34 20.97 29.62
CA SER A 15 -37.72 20.01 28.56
C SER A 15 -37.10 20.35 27.20
N GLN A 16 -37.03 21.62 26.82
CA GLN A 16 -36.36 22.07 25.59
C GLN A 16 -34.84 21.84 25.66
N SER A 17 -34.22 22.12 26.80
CA SER A 17 -32.80 21.84 27.04
C SER A 17 -32.49 20.34 26.99
N GLU A 18 -33.34 19.48 27.58
CA GLU A 18 -33.21 18.03 27.50
C GLU A 18 -33.34 17.50 26.06
N LYS A 19 -34.32 18.00 25.30
CA LYS A 19 -34.47 17.67 23.88
C LYS A 19 -33.26 18.10 23.05
N GLY A 20 -32.75 19.33 23.26
CA GLY A 20 -31.54 19.82 22.59
C GLY A 20 -30.29 19.00 22.92
N LEU A 21 -30.11 18.62 24.19
CA LEU A 21 -29.02 17.74 24.63
C LEU A 21 -29.12 16.35 24.02
N SER A 22 -30.33 15.77 23.96
CA SER A 22 -30.55 14.46 23.34
C SER A 22 -30.28 14.44 21.84
N ALA A 23 -30.71 15.49 21.12
CA ALA A 23 -30.44 15.65 19.69
C ALA A 23 -28.94 15.83 19.43
N SER A 24 -28.27 16.66 20.24
CA SER A 24 -26.82 16.87 20.13
C SER A 24 -26.01 15.59 20.40
N ARG A 25 -26.43 14.76 21.38
CA ARG A 25 -25.81 13.43 21.62
C ARG A 25 -26.03 12.47 20.46
N ALA A 26 -27.23 12.41 19.90
CA ALA A 26 -27.52 11.55 18.75
C ALA A 26 -26.67 11.95 17.53
N SER A 27 -26.57 13.26 17.22
CA SER A 27 -25.70 13.75 16.15
C SER A 27 -24.22 13.47 16.39
N LEU A 28 -23.77 13.47 17.65
CA LEU A 28 -22.38 13.12 18.01
C LEU A 28 -22.08 11.63 17.78
N ASP A 29 -23.03 10.75 18.07
CA ASP A 29 -22.87 9.31 17.83
C ASP A 29 -22.89 8.99 16.33
N ASP A 30 -23.77 9.64 15.56
CA ASP A 30 -23.76 9.55 14.09
C ASP A 30 -22.43 10.06 13.51
N PHE A 31 -21.90 11.16 14.06
CA PHE A 31 -20.59 11.67 13.67
C PHE A 31 -19.47 10.67 13.94
N LYS A 32 -19.40 10.11 15.15
CA LYS A 32 -18.38 9.09 15.49
C LYS A 32 -18.49 7.88 14.57
N THR A 33 -19.70 7.49 14.22
CA THR A 33 -19.97 6.39 13.30
C THR A 33 -19.41 6.69 11.90
N ILE A 34 -19.65 7.90 11.37
CA ILE A 34 -19.07 8.34 10.09
C ILE A 34 -17.54 8.42 10.17
N ALA A 35 -17.00 9.01 11.25
CA ALA A 35 -15.55 9.12 11.46
C ALA A 35 -14.87 7.74 11.49
N ASN A 36 -15.45 6.78 12.22
CA ASN A 36 -14.96 5.42 12.30
C ASN A 36 -15.00 4.72 10.94
N ALA A 37 -16.10 4.89 10.18
CA ALA A 37 -16.19 4.34 8.82
C ALA A 37 -15.11 4.94 7.90
N GLN A 38 -14.90 6.25 7.94
CA GLN A 38 -13.87 6.92 7.14
C GLN A 38 -12.46 6.47 7.53
N GLN A 39 -12.19 6.35 8.83
CA GLN A 39 -10.92 5.86 9.35
C GLN A 39 -10.65 4.43 8.87
N GLN A 40 -11.62 3.52 9.02
CA GLN A 40 -11.50 2.15 8.52
C GLN A 40 -11.26 2.10 7.01
N MET A 41 -11.96 2.92 6.22
CA MET A 41 -11.74 2.98 4.78
C MET A 41 -10.32 3.50 4.43
N ALA A 42 -9.80 4.46 5.20
CA ALA A 42 -8.43 4.96 5.02
C ALA A 42 -7.38 3.90 5.41
N GLU A 43 -7.60 3.17 6.50
CA GLU A 43 -6.78 2.03 6.92
C GLU A 43 -6.76 0.93 5.84
N VAL A 44 -7.90 0.62 5.23
CA VAL A 44 -7.96 -0.32 4.09
C VAL A 44 -7.16 0.22 2.91
N ASN A 45 -7.41 1.46 2.49
CA ASN A 45 -6.71 2.04 1.34
C ASN A 45 -5.19 1.96 1.54
N ALA A 46 -4.73 2.33 2.74
CA ALA A 46 -3.34 2.23 3.15
C ALA A 46 -2.82 0.78 3.14
N GLY A 47 -3.55 -0.16 3.73
CA GLY A 47 -3.18 -1.57 3.78
C GLY A 47 -3.09 -2.22 2.40
N VAL A 48 -3.97 -1.82 1.48
CA VAL A 48 -3.91 -2.25 0.08
C VAL A 48 -2.62 -1.73 -0.56
N TYR A 49 -2.28 -0.45 -0.43
CA TYR A 49 -1.00 0.07 -0.95
C TYR A 49 0.23 -0.65 -0.39
N LEU A 50 0.26 -0.91 0.92
CA LEU A 50 1.33 -1.67 1.55
C LEU A 50 1.43 -3.08 0.93
N THR A 51 0.29 -3.72 0.70
CA THR A 51 0.23 -5.04 0.03
C THR A 51 0.79 -4.97 -1.38
N LEU A 52 0.43 -3.93 -2.15
CA LEU A 52 0.96 -3.75 -3.50
C LEU A 52 2.48 -3.51 -3.52
N ALA A 53 3.00 -2.71 -2.60
CA ALA A 53 4.43 -2.42 -2.51
C ALA A 53 5.26 -3.66 -2.16
N LEU A 54 4.70 -4.57 -1.35
CA LEU A 54 5.37 -5.79 -0.91
C LEU A 54 4.98 -7.02 -1.74
N ILE A 55 4.07 -6.90 -2.72
CA ILE A 55 3.45 -8.05 -3.39
C ILE A 55 4.47 -9.05 -3.98
N SER A 56 5.61 -8.54 -4.46
CA SER A 56 6.70 -9.33 -5.03
C SER A 56 7.51 -10.11 -4.00
N SER A 57 7.50 -9.68 -2.73
CA SER A 57 8.21 -10.33 -1.62
C SER A 57 7.29 -11.20 -0.74
N LEU A 58 5.97 -11.10 -0.91
CA LEU A 58 4.99 -11.92 -0.20
C LEU A 58 4.85 -13.31 -0.81
N ASP A 59 4.62 -14.31 0.04
CA ASP A 59 4.22 -15.64 -0.41
C ASP A 59 2.73 -15.72 -0.73
N GLU A 60 2.28 -16.82 -1.35
CA GLU A 60 0.86 -17.01 -1.72
C GLU A 60 -0.11 -17.04 -0.53
N THR A 61 0.38 -17.37 0.67
CA THR A 61 -0.41 -17.36 1.90
C THR A 61 -0.62 -15.92 2.36
N ASP A 62 0.45 -15.13 2.38
CA ASP A 62 0.42 -13.74 2.80
C ASP A 62 -0.39 -12.86 1.86
N LYS A 63 -0.28 -13.09 0.53
CA LYS A 63 -1.12 -12.40 -0.46
C LYS A 63 -2.61 -12.63 -0.23
N LYS A 64 -3.00 -13.90 0.03
CA LYS A 64 -4.38 -14.26 0.34
C LYS A 64 -4.84 -13.68 1.66
N ALA A 65 -3.98 -13.69 2.68
CA ALA A 65 -4.27 -13.10 3.97
C ALA A 65 -4.52 -11.58 3.85
N ALA A 66 -3.67 -10.86 3.12
CA ALA A 66 -3.81 -9.43 2.88
C ALA A 66 -5.11 -9.09 2.12
N ARG A 67 -5.44 -9.84 1.06
CA ARG A 67 -6.73 -9.70 0.36
C ARG A 67 -7.92 -9.95 1.27
N ALA A 68 -7.87 -11.02 2.06
CA ALA A 68 -8.95 -11.39 2.96
C ALA A 68 -9.15 -10.34 4.05
N ASP A 69 -8.06 -9.79 4.60
CA ASP A 69 -8.12 -8.74 5.60
C ASP A 69 -8.69 -7.44 5.03
N ALA A 70 -8.20 -6.97 3.87
CA ALA A 70 -8.75 -5.81 3.18
C ALA A 70 -10.25 -5.96 2.91
N LYS A 71 -10.67 -7.14 2.42
CA LYS A 71 -12.09 -7.46 2.19
C LYS A 71 -12.89 -7.43 3.50
N LYS A 72 -12.39 -8.05 4.56
CA LYS A 72 -13.06 -8.11 5.87
C LYS A 72 -13.25 -6.72 6.45
N GLN A 73 -12.23 -5.88 6.39
CA GLN A 73 -12.30 -4.49 6.85
C GLN A 73 -13.34 -3.70 6.06
N LEU A 74 -13.36 -3.84 4.72
CA LEU A 74 -14.35 -3.18 3.85
C LEU A 74 -15.79 -3.66 4.10
N ASP A 75 -15.99 -4.96 4.28
CA ASP A 75 -17.30 -5.51 4.61
C ASP A 75 -17.75 -5.05 6.02
N GLY A 76 -16.81 -4.77 6.93
CA GLY A 76 -17.06 -4.18 8.24
C GLY A 76 -17.54 -2.72 8.20
N VAL A 77 -17.20 -1.95 7.16
CA VAL A 77 -17.63 -0.55 7.00
C VAL A 77 -19.12 -0.46 6.62
N LYS A 78 -19.64 -1.43 5.86
CA LYS A 78 -21.04 -1.43 5.40
C LYS A 78 -22.09 -1.35 6.52
N PRO A 79 -22.05 -2.20 7.57
CA PRO A 79 -23.02 -2.10 8.66
C PRO A 79 -22.88 -0.79 9.45
N VAL A 80 -21.68 -0.21 9.52
CA VAL A 80 -21.45 1.10 10.14
C VAL A 80 -22.20 2.18 9.36
N ILE A 81 -22.08 2.19 8.02
CA ILE A 81 -22.81 3.13 7.16
C ILE A 81 -24.32 2.87 7.18
N GLU A 82 -24.74 1.61 7.20
CA GLU A 82 -26.17 1.23 7.24
C GLU A 82 -26.84 1.65 8.55
N SER A 83 -26.11 1.60 9.68
CA SER A 83 -26.61 2.06 10.97
C SER A 83 -27.01 3.54 10.96
N LEU A 84 -26.36 4.37 10.13
CA LEU A 84 -26.73 5.77 9.95
C LEU A 84 -28.12 5.89 9.32
N ALA A 85 -28.46 5.04 8.35
CA ALA A 85 -29.77 5.05 7.69
C ALA A 85 -30.92 4.57 8.59
N ALA A 86 -30.61 3.84 9.68
CA ALA A 86 -31.61 3.31 10.61
C ALA A 86 -32.19 4.36 11.56
N ASN A 87 -31.56 5.54 11.66
CA ASN A 87 -32.09 6.66 12.44
C ASN A 87 -33.31 7.27 11.72
N GLY A 88 -34.51 6.92 12.19
CA GLY A 88 -35.81 7.21 11.56
C GLY A 88 -36.18 8.68 11.33
N ALA A 89 -35.30 9.64 11.66
CA ALA A 89 -35.47 11.07 11.42
C ALA A 89 -34.84 11.56 10.10
N MET A 90 -34.19 10.69 9.32
CA MET A 90 -33.51 11.09 8.08
C MET A 90 -34.48 11.48 6.94
N ASP A 91 -34.22 12.63 6.33
CA ASP A 91 -34.83 13.05 5.06
C ASP A 91 -34.48 12.06 3.91
N SER A 92 -35.35 11.99 2.90
CA SER A 92 -35.16 11.19 1.69
C SER A 92 -33.81 11.38 0.98
N LYS A 93 -33.26 12.60 0.98
CA LYS A 93 -31.96 12.91 0.38
C LYS A 93 -30.82 12.28 1.18
N VAL A 94 -30.85 12.35 2.51
CA VAL A 94 -29.84 11.70 3.36
C VAL A 94 -29.83 10.19 3.16
N ARG A 95 -31.01 9.55 3.07
CA ARG A 95 -31.13 8.12 2.74
C ARG A 95 -30.54 7.78 1.37
N GLN A 96 -30.72 8.65 0.38
CA GLN A 96 -30.13 8.48 -0.96
C GLN A 96 -28.61 8.65 -0.95
N ASP A 97 -28.09 9.63 -0.19
CA ASP A 97 -26.66 9.88 -0.06
C ASP A 97 -25.98 8.72 0.69
N VAL A 98 -26.60 8.16 1.73
CA VAL A 98 -26.12 6.94 2.42
C VAL A 98 -26.10 5.74 1.47
N LYS A 99 -27.15 5.53 0.67
CA LYS A 99 -27.17 4.46 -0.34
C LYS A 99 -26.07 4.64 -1.40
N THR A 100 -25.81 5.88 -1.80
CA THR A 100 -24.72 6.21 -2.72
C THR A 100 -23.36 5.89 -2.11
N ALA A 101 -23.15 6.24 -0.84
CA ALA A 101 -21.93 5.90 -0.11
C ALA A 101 -21.72 4.38 -0.03
N MET A 102 -22.76 3.59 0.27
CA MET A 102 -22.66 2.12 0.28
C MET A 102 -22.25 1.58 -1.09
N GLY A 103 -22.81 2.09 -2.18
CA GLY A 103 -22.43 1.69 -3.54
C GLY A 103 -20.99 2.07 -3.90
N LEU A 104 -20.49 3.20 -3.39
CA LEU A 104 -19.10 3.62 -3.55
C LEU A 104 -18.14 2.73 -2.75
N VAL A 105 -18.51 2.28 -1.55
CA VAL A 105 -17.73 1.28 -0.79
C VAL A 105 -17.60 -0.02 -1.58
N ASP A 106 -18.70 -0.53 -2.15
CA ASP A 106 -18.65 -1.73 -3.01
C ASP A 106 -17.78 -1.54 -4.24
N THR A 107 -17.86 -0.35 -4.85
CA THR A 107 -17.07 -0.02 -6.05
C THR A 107 -15.59 0.08 -5.70
N PHE A 108 -15.24 0.72 -4.58
CA PHE A 108 -13.88 0.81 -4.08
C PHE A 108 -13.33 -0.59 -3.77
N ALA A 109 -14.10 -1.42 -3.07
CA ALA A 109 -13.73 -2.79 -2.74
C ALA A 109 -13.36 -3.62 -3.99
N LYS A 110 -14.19 -3.57 -5.03
CA LYS A 110 -13.93 -4.25 -6.31
C LYS A 110 -12.66 -3.75 -7.00
N LYS A 111 -12.45 -2.42 -6.98
CA LYS A 111 -11.27 -1.80 -7.60
C LYS A 111 -9.98 -2.12 -6.83
N ALA A 112 -10.03 -2.13 -5.50
CA ALA A 112 -8.90 -2.50 -4.64
C ALA A 112 -8.52 -3.98 -4.86
N ASP A 113 -9.49 -4.89 -4.88
CA ASP A 113 -9.25 -6.31 -5.18
C ASP A 113 -8.63 -6.52 -6.56
N SER A 114 -9.18 -5.83 -7.58
CA SER A 114 -8.61 -5.83 -8.94
C SER A 114 -7.18 -5.28 -8.97
N ALA A 115 -6.88 -4.24 -8.19
CA ALA A 115 -5.54 -3.68 -8.12
C ALA A 115 -4.54 -4.67 -7.54
N ILE A 116 -4.91 -5.41 -6.49
CA ILE A 116 -4.08 -6.48 -5.94
C ILE A 116 -3.88 -7.60 -6.99
N HIS A 117 -4.93 -7.96 -7.76
CA HIS A 117 -4.80 -8.92 -8.85
C HIS A 117 -3.84 -8.49 -9.94
N PHE A 118 -3.89 -7.23 -10.38
CA PHE A 118 -2.89 -6.75 -11.33
C PHE A 118 -1.48 -6.71 -10.73
N ALA A 119 -1.35 -6.40 -9.43
CA ALA A 119 -0.08 -6.38 -8.72
C ALA A 119 0.60 -7.77 -8.66
N GLU A 120 -0.17 -8.86 -8.67
CA GLU A 120 0.36 -10.23 -8.73
C GLU A 120 1.09 -10.54 -10.04
N LEU A 121 0.70 -9.88 -11.14
CA LEU A 121 1.36 -10.00 -12.43
C LEU A 121 2.50 -8.98 -12.56
N ASP A 122 2.21 -7.73 -12.20
CA ASP A 122 3.13 -6.59 -12.27
C ASP A 122 2.76 -5.54 -11.20
N PRO A 123 3.64 -5.28 -10.21
CA PRO A 123 3.36 -4.35 -9.12
C PRO A 123 2.96 -2.95 -9.60
N ASN A 124 3.60 -2.47 -10.67
CA ASN A 124 3.37 -1.12 -11.21
C ASN A 124 1.97 -0.99 -11.82
N THR A 125 1.48 -2.02 -12.51
CA THR A 125 0.12 -2.10 -13.04
C THR A 125 -0.91 -2.13 -11.92
N GLY A 126 -0.61 -2.85 -10.83
CA GLY A 126 -1.41 -2.81 -9.60
C GLY A 126 -1.53 -1.40 -9.03
N ILE A 127 -0.41 -0.69 -8.86
CA ILE A 127 -0.40 0.67 -8.30
C ILE A 127 -1.20 1.64 -9.18
N ALA A 128 -1.08 1.52 -10.50
CA ALA A 128 -1.85 2.31 -11.45
C ALA A 128 -3.37 2.02 -11.35
N ALA A 129 -3.75 0.77 -11.15
CA ALA A 129 -5.13 0.38 -10.91
C ALA A 129 -5.65 0.91 -9.56
N MET A 130 -4.83 0.87 -8.51
CA MET A 130 -5.16 1.41 -7.18
C MET A 130 -5.42 2.91 -7.23
N LYS A 131 -4.64 3.67 -8.02
CA LYS A 131 -4.88 5.10 -8.25
C LYS A 131 -6.27 5.40 -8.84
N ARG A 132 -6.87 4.47 -9.59
CA ARG A 132 -8.26 4.59 -10.07
C ARG A 132 -9.29 4.24 -8.99
N ALA A 133 -8.90 3.43 -8.00
CA ALA A 133 -9.70 3.18 -6.80
C ALA A 133 -9.74 4.43 -5.91
N ASP A 134 -8.64 5.19 -5.82
CA ASP A 134 -8.59 6.44 -5.04
C ASP A 134 -9.61 7.48 -5.48
N LEU A 135 -9.96 7.52 -6.77
CA LEU A 135 -11.01 8.41 -7.26
C LEU A 135 -12.35 8.08 -6.60
N THR A 136 -12.67 6.78 -6.50
CA THR A 136 -13.87 6.29 -5.81
C THR A 136 -13.79 6.52 -4.30
N PHE A 137 -12.62 6.34 -3.70
CA PHE A 137 -12.40 6.65 -2.29
C PHE A 137 -12.61 8.15 -1.98
N LYS A 138 -12.08 9.04 -2.82
CA LYS A 138 -12.28 10.50 -2.70
C LYS A 138 -13.75 10.89 -2.83
N GLU A 139 -14.47 10.25 -3.75
CA GLU A 139 -15.91 10.46 -3.92
C GLU A 139 -16.68 10.00 -2.67
N LEU A 140 -16.33 8.84 -2.10
CA LEU A 140 -16.89 8.35 -0.84
C LEU A 140 -16.69 9.33 0.32
N LEU A 141 -15.49 9.88 0.47
CA LEU A 141 -15.19 10.90 1.49
C LEU A 141 -16.06 12.15 1.32
N THR A 142 -16.35 12.53 0.07
CA THR A 142 -17.20 13.69 -0.22
C THR A 142 -18.66 13.43 0.15
N VAL A 143 -19.20 12.27 -0.24
CA VAL A 143 -20.59 11.90 0.07
C VAL A 143 -20.81 11.74 1.57
N SER A 144 -19.86 11.12 2.28
CA SER A 144 -19.94 10.96 3.74
C SER A 144 -19.90 12.30 4.49
N ALA A 145 -19.10 13.26 4.03
CA ALA A 145 -19.12 14.62 4.58
C ALA A 145 -20.47 15.32 4.37
N VAL A 146 -21.12 15.12 3.21
CA VAL A 146 -22.46 15.64 2.92
C VAL A 146 -23.51 15.00 3.85
N VAL A 147 -23.44 13.68 4.06
CA VAL A 147 -24.33 12.97 5.00
C VAL A 147 -24.18 13.50 6.42
N ALA A 148 -22.95 13.71 6.90
CA ALA A 148 -22.67 14.26 8.23
C ALA A 148 -23.28 15.66 8.40
N ALA A 149 -23.12 16.54 7.41
CA ALA A 149 -23.65 17.91 7.47
C ALA A 149 -25.19 17.96 7.50
N LEU A 150 -25.86 17.04 6.80
CA LEU A 150 -27.32 16.97 6.78
C LEU A 150 -27.89 16.40 8.09
N LEU A 151 -27.19 15.44 8.71
CA LEU A 151 -27.58 14.83 9.99
C LEU A 151 -27.59 15.83 11.17
N THR A 152 -26.78 16.87 11.09
CA THR A 152 -26.64 17.90 12.12
C THR A 152 -27.66 19.04 12.01
N GLY A 153 -28.60 18.99 11.05
CA GLY A 153 -29.77 19.88 11.04
C GLY A 153 -29.45 21.37 10.94
N GLY A 154 -28.58 21.80 10.02
CA GLY A 154 -28.43 23.20 9.57
C GLY A 154 -28.04 24.28 10.60
N GLY A 155 -27.96 23.95 11.90
CA GLY A 155 -27.75 24.88 13.00
C GLY A 155 -26.52 24.51 13.82
N VAL A 156 -25.42 25.21 13.54
CA VAL A 156 -24.15 25.23 14.29
C VAL A 156 -23.35 23.92 14.26
N VAL A 157 -22.49 23.80 13.25
CA VAL A 157 -21.58 22.64 13.04
C VAL A 157 -20.19 23.14 12.60
N GLY A 158 -19.78 24.33 13.01
CA GLY A 158 -18.48 24.88 12.61
C GLY A 158 -17.31 24.05 13.12
N GLN A 159 -17.34 23.68 14.41
CA GLN A 159 -16.26 22.93 15.05
C GLN A 159 -16.20 21.47 14.60
N VAL A 160 -17.35 20.86 14.32
CA VAL A 160 -17.47 19.46 13.88
C VAL A 160 -17.09 19.32 12.40
N VAL A 161 -17.49 20.27 11.54
CA VAL A 161 -16.97 20.35 10.16
C VAL A 161 -15.45 20.59 10.18
N ALA A 162 -14.95 21.47 11.03
CA ALA A 162 -13.51 21.72 11.16
C ALA A 162 -12.74 20.47 11.58
N THR A 163 -13.23 19.68 12.55
CA THR A 163 -12.58 18.42 12.93
C THR A 163 -12.64 17.36 11.82
N MET A 164 -13.72 17.30 11.04
CA MET A 164 -13.78 16.44 9.85
C MET A 164 -12.83 16.90 8.75
N GLU A 165 -12.64 18.20 8.58
CA GLU A 165 -11.66 18.77 7.67
C GLU A 165 -10.23 18.44 8.12
N GLU A 166 -9.95 18.46 9.42
CA GLU A 166 -8.67 18.02 10.00
C GLU A 166 -8.44 16.50 9.83
N ILE A 167 -9.46 15.67 10.07
CA ILE A 167 -9.38 14.21 9.85
C ILE A 167 -9.17 13.91 8.36
N ASN A 168 -9.92 14.55 7.47
CA ASN A 168 -9.77 14.40 6.02
C ASN A 168 -8.38 14.88 5.57
N THR A 169 -7.88 15.98 6.12
CA THR A 169 -6.52 16.48 5.86
C THR A 169 -5.48 15.47 6.34
N SER A 170 -5.67 14.87 7.52
CA SER A 170 -4.77 13.84 8.06
C SER A 170 -4.80 12.56 7.22
N ALA A 171 -5.98 12.12 6.79
CA ALA A 171 -6.15 10.96 5.92
C ALA A 171 -5.52 11.21 4.53
N ARG A 172 -5.67 12.41 3.97
CA ARG A 172 -4.98 12.82 2.73
C ARG A 172 -3.47 12.81 2.91
N ARG A 173 -2.96 13.32 4.03
CA ARG A 173 -1.52 13.35 4.30
C ARG A 173 -0.94 11.94 4.46
N ILE A 174 -1.70 11.03 5.09
CA ILE A 174 -1.35 9.60 5.15
C ILE A 174 -1.35 9.00 3.73
N SER A 175 -2.36 9.28 2.92
CA SER A 175 -2.44 8.84 1.52
C SER A 175 -1.27 9.36 0.68
N ASP A 176 -0.84 10.62 0.88
CA ASP A 176 0.31 11.22 0.20
C ASP A 176 1.63 10.54 0.62
N ILE A 177 1.85 10.34 1.93
CA ILE A 177 3.01 9.61 2.46
C ILE A 177 3.05 8.19 1.90
N ILE A 178 1.91 7.53 1.81
CA ILE A 178 1.81 6.17 1.24
C ILE A 178 2.08 6.18 -0.26
N GLY A 179 1.66 7.23 -0.97
CA GLY A 179 2.03 7.48 -2.35
C GLY A 179 3.55 7.61 -2.52
N GLU A 180 4.21 8.36 -1.63
CA GLU A 180 5.67 8.50 -1.60
C GLU A 180 6.36 7.17 -1.26
N ILE A 181 5.88 6.43 -0.25
CA ILE A 181 6.40 5.10 0.10
C ILE A 181 6.22 4.12 -1.07
N SER A 182 5.09 4.16 -1.76
CA SER A 182 4.82 3.29 -2.91
C SER A 182 5.73 3.63 -4.08
N ALA A 183 5.99 4.91 -4.32
CA ALA A 183 6.95 5.35 -5.33
C ALA A 183 8.37 4.90 -4.98
N ALA A 184 8.78 5.08 -3.72
CA ALA A 184 10.08 4.62 -3.22
C ALA A 184 10.22 3.08 -3.28
N ALA A 185 9.16 2.34 -2.97
CA ALA A 185 9.15 0.88 -3.05
C ALA A 185 9.23 0.38 -4.49
N SER A 186 8.55 1.04 -5.43
CA SER A 186 8.66 0.77 -6.87
C SER A 186 10.09 1.03 -7.37
N GLU A 187 10.69 2.18 -7.02
CA GLU A 187 12.08 2.51 -7.35
C GLU A 187 13.08 1.51 -6.76
N GLN A 188 12.85 1.07 -5.51
CA GLN A 188 13.68 0.07 -4.86
C GLN A 188 13.53 -1.31 -5.53
N SER A 189 12.32 -1.71 -5.94
CA SER A 189 12.08 -2.95 -6.68
C SER A 189 12.82 -2.95 -8.02
N ASP A 190 12.77 -1.85 -8.76
CA ASP A 190 13.53 -1.67 -9.99
C ASP A 190 15.04 -1.75 -9.74
N GLY A 191 15.51 -1.11 -8.65
CA GLY A 191 16.90 -1.19 -8.19
C GLY A 191 17.34 -2.61 -7.85
N ILE A 192 16.51 -3.40 -7.18
CA ILE A 192 16.78 -4.82 -6.89
C ILE A 192 16.87 -5.61 -8.20
N GLY A 193 16.00 -5.34 -9.18
CA GLY A 193 16.07 -5.95 -10.50
C GLY A 193 17.40 -5.68 -11.20
N GLN A 194 17.90 -4.44 -11.15
CA GLN A 194 19.20 -4.09 -11.70
C GLN A 194 20.35 -4.78 -10.96
N VAL A 195 20.29 -4.84 -9.62
CA VAL A 195 21.29 -5.57 -8.81
C VAL A 195 21.31 -7.05 -9.18
N ASN A 196 20.15 -7.67 -9.35
CA ASN A 196 20.06 -9.08 -9.73
C ASN A 196 20.71 -9.35 -11.10
N THR A 197 20.46 -8.48 -12.10
CA THR A 197 21.13 -8.56 -13.41
C THR A 197 22.65 -8.42 -13.26
N ALA A 198 23.11 -7.44 -12.49
CA ALA A 198 24.54 -7.24 -12.26
C ALA A 198 25.19 -8.44 -11.56
N VAL A 199 24.50 -9.09 -10.62
CA VAL A 199 24.98 -10.32 -9.95
C VAL A 199 25.11 -11.48 -10.94
N LEU A 200 24.14 -11.64 -11.85
CA LEU A 200 24.22 -12.68 -12.89
C LEU A 200 25.38 -12.43 -13.87
N GLU A 201 25.63 -11.18 -14.26
CA GLU A 201 26.79 -10.82 -15.09
C GLU A 201 28.12 -11.06 -14.36
N LEU A 202 28.20 -10.71 -13.07
CA LEU A 202 29.36 -10.99 -12.23
C LEU A 202 29.61 -12.49 -12.08
N ASP A 203 28.57 -13.30 -11.93
CA ASP A 203 28.70 -14.76 -11.87
C ASP A 203 29.24 -15.31 -13.20
N GLN A 204 28.70 -14.84 -14.33
CA GLN A 204 29.19 -15.22 -15.65
C GLN A 204 30.67 -14.85 -15.86
N MET A 205 31.06 -13.62 -15.51
CA MET A 205 32.47 -13.20 -15.58
C MET A 205 33.36 -14.00 -14.63
N THR A 206 32.85 -14.35 -13.44
CA THR A 206 33.59 -15.17 -12.47
C THR A 206 33.84 -16.58 -13.03
N GLN A 207 32.83 -17.20 -13.67
CA GLN A 207 32.99 -18.48 -14.35
C GLN A 207 33.96 -18.39 -15.52
N GLN A 208 33.89 -17.31 -16.32
CA GLN A 208 34.83 -17.08 -17.42
C GLN A 208 36.27 -16.90 -16.92
N ASN A 209 36.47 -16.17 -15.82
CA ASN A 209 37.78 -16.01 -15.20
C ASN A 209 38.33 -17.35 -14.69
N ALA A 210 37.48 -18.20 -14.09
CA ALA A 210 37.89 -19.54 -13.69
C ALA A 210 38.34 -20.38 -14.89
N ALA A 211 37.59 -20.35 -16.00
CA ALA A 211 37.94 -21.04 -17.24
C ALA A 211 39.25 -20.50 -17.87
N LEU A 212 39.44 -19.18 -17.89
CA LEU A 212 40.67 -18.54 -18.37
C LEU A 212 41.88 -18.90 -17.52
N VAL A 213 41.72 -19.01 -16.20
CA VAL A 213 42.78 -19.45 -15.28
C VAL A 213 43.14 -20.91 -15.56
N GLU A 214 42.15 -21.78 -15.80
CA GLU A 214 42.37 -23.18 -16.16
C GLU A 214 43.10 -23.31 -17.51
N GLU A 215 42.68 -22.55 -18.52
CA GLU A 215 43.36 -22.50 -19.83
C GLU A 215 44.79 -21.95 -19.69
N SER A 216 45.00 -20.92 -18.89
CA SER A 216 46.31 -20.34 -18.63
C SER A 216 47.24 -21.32 -17.93
N ALA A 217 46.73 -22.10 -16.97
CA ALA A 217 47.48 -23.16 -16.32
C ALA A 217 47.90 -24.25 -17.32
N ALA A 218 46.98 -24.69 -18.18
CA ALA A 218 47.28 -25.67 -19.24
C ALA A 218 48.30 -25.13 -20.26
N ALA A 219 48.20 -23.85 -20.63
CA ALA A 219 49.17 -23.20 -21.52
C ALA A 219 50.55 -23.07 -20.87
N ALA A 220 50.61 -22.79 -19.57
CA ALA A 220 51.86 -22.75 -18.80
C ALA A 220 52.51 -24.14 -18.73
N ASP A 221 51.73 -25.20 -18.46
CA ASP A 221 52.22 -26.59 -18.47
C ASP A 221 52.75 -27.00 -19.84
N SER A 222 52.04 -26.67 -20.91
CA SER A 222 52.49 -26.91 -22.30
C SER A 222 53.79 -26.18 -22.60
N SER A 223 53.89 -24.90 -22.21
CA SER A 223 55.09 -24.08 -22.40
C SER A 223 56.29 -24.64 -21.61
N GLN A 224 56.07 -25.08 -20.37
CA GLN A 224 57.10 -25.74 -19.55
C GLN A 224 57.59 -27.04 -20.22
N ALA A 225 56.66 -27.88 -20.70
CA ALA A 225 57.01 -29.11 -21.41
C ALA A 225 57.81 -28.83 -22.70
N GLN A 226 57.48 -27.76 -23.41
CA GLN A 226 58.19 -27.34 -24.63
C GLN A 226 59.61 -26.83 -24.30
N ALA A 227 59.76 -26.04 -23.24
CA ALA A 227 61.07 -25.59 -22.75
C ALA A 227 61.96 -26.76 -22.31
N GLN A 228 61.40 -27.78 -21.62
CA GLN A 228 62.13 -28.99 -21.24
C GLN A 228 62.59 -29.78 -22.47
N ARG A 229 61.75 -29.92 -23.50
CA ARG A 229 62.15 -30.57 -24.77
C ARG A 229 63.28 -29.81 -25.46
N LEU A 230 63.20 -28.48 -25.53
CA LEU A 230 64.28 -27.66 -26.11
C LEU A 230 65.59 -27.81 -25.33
N ALA A 231 65.54 -27.84 -23.99
CA ALA A 231 66.71 -28.06 -23.15
C ALA A 231 67.35 -29.44 -23.41
N GLN A 232 66.56 -30.50 -23.58
CA GLN A 232 67.06 -31.83 -23.95
C GLN A 232 67.78 -31.82 -25.30
N VAL A 233 67.19 -31.18 -26.31
CA VAL A 233 67.81 -31.05 -27.64
C VAL A 233 69.15 -30.32 -27.57
N VAL A 234 69.21 -29.18 -26.87
CA VAL A 234 70.46 -28.42 -26.71
C VAL A 234 71.52 -29.24 -25.97
N SER A 235 71.14 -29.98 -24.92
CA SER A 235 72.09 -30.84 -24.18
C SER A 235 72.70 -31.94 -25.05
N ALA A 236 71.94 -32.51 -25.98
CA ALA A 236 72.44 -33.52 -26.92
C ALA A 236 73.47 -32.94 -27.90
N PHE A 237 73.26 -31.69 -28.35
CA PHE A 237 74.25 -30.98 -29.16
C PHE A 237 75.53 -30.67 -28.37
N GLU A 238 75.43 -30.21 -27.12
CA GLU A 238 76.62 -29.96 -26.28
C GLU A 238 77.44 -31.23 -25.99
N LEU A 239 76.77 -32.38 -25.78
CA LEU A 239 77.44 -33.67 -25.58
C LEU A 239 78.19 -34.12 -26.83
N SER A 240 77.63 -33.90 -28.02
CA SER A 240 78.29 -34.16 -29.29
C SER A 240 79.52 -33.28 -29.49
N SER A 241 79.42 -31.97 -29.19
CA SER A 241 80.55 -31.03 -29.24
C SER A 241 81.67 -31.41 -28.26
N ARG A 242 81.32 -31.93 -27.08
CA ARG A 242 82.30 -32.38 -26.07
C ARG A 242 83.00 -33.69 -26.46
N ASN A 243 82.35 -34.57 -27.23
CA ASN A 243 82.94 -35.82 -27.71
C ASN A 243 83.88 -35.62 -28.92
N ILE A 244 83.69 -34.55 -29.70
CA ILE A 244 84.55 -34.21 -30.85
C ILE A 244 85.90 -33.60 -30.41
N GLY A 245 86.04 -33.14 -29.15
CA GLY A 245 87.29 -32.57 -28.61
C GLY A 245 88.28 -33.56 -28.00
N LEU A 246 88.02 -34.87 -28.03
CA LEU A 246 88.86 -35.91 -27.41
C LEU A 246 89.46 -36.93 -28.42
N LEU A 247 89.44 -36.61 -29.72
CA LEU A 247 90.15 -37.35 -30.77
C LEU A 247 91.25 -36.46 -31.37
#